data_AF-A0A929DB18-F1
#
_entry.id   AF-A0A929DB18-F1
#
_cell.length_a   1.000
_cell.length_b   1.000
_cell.length_c   1.000
_cell.angle_alpha   90.00
_cell.angle_beta   90.00
_cell.angle_gamma   90.00
#
_symmetry.space_group_name_H-M   'P 1'
#
loop_
_entity.id
_entity.type
_entity.pdbx_description
1 polymer ?
#
loop_
_entity_poly.entity_id
_entity_poly.type
_entity_poly.pdbx_seq_one_letter_code
_entity_poly.pdbx_strand_id
1 'polypeptide(L)'
;MSQTATSPSANELKVLVRRIVREELIRLLRSPVRSILEDWRQEGPDDSAEDELLLREALTVLQGYGDRPEAWMDWEDFEAELDRAEVAGGLPD
;
A
#
# COMPACT_ATOMS: atom_id res chain seq x y z
N MET A 1 -32.58 -24.47 22.51
CA MET A 1 -32.61 -22.99 22.53
C MET A 1 -32.02 -22.51 21.22
N SER A 2 -32.86 -22.13 20.26
CA SER A 2 -32.41 -21.67 18.94
C SER A 2 -32.16 -20.17 19.01
N GLN A 3 -30.91 -19.74 18.82
CA GLN A 3 -30.57 -18.33 18.65
C GLN A 3 -31.12 -17.88 17.29
N THR A 4 -32.12 -17.00 17.31
CA THR A 4 -32.58 -16.30 16.11
C THR A 4 -31.56 -15.21 15.79
N ALA A 5 -30.77 -15.41 14.72
CA ALA A 5 -29.96 -14.34 14.14
C ALA A 5 -30.91 -13.34 13.46
N THR A 6 -31.31 -12.30 14.17
CA THR A 6 -32.00 -11.16 13.57
C THR A 6 -31.00 -10.41 12.71
N SER A 7 -31.21 -10.41 11.38
CA SER A 7 -30.40 -9.59 10.48
C SER A 7 -30.52 -8.12 10.86
N PRO A 8 -29.40 -7.39 11.00
CA PRO A 8 -29.41 -5.98 11.30
C PRO A 8 -30.14 -5.19 10.20
N SER A 9 -30.88 -4.18 10.62
CA SER A 9 -31.51 -3.23 9.70
C SER A 9 -30.45 -2.45 8.91
N ALA A 10 -30.83 -1.91 7.75
CA ALA A 10 -29.93 -1.10 6.93
C ALA A 10 -29.36 0.12 7.68
N ASN A 11 -30.09 0.65 8.67
CA ASN A 11 -29.62 1.76 9.48
C ASN A 11 -28.54 1.31 10.49
N GLU A 12 -28.74 0.17 11.14
CA GLU A 12 -27.75 -0.44 12.04
C GLU A 12 -26.46 -0.77 11.29
N LEU A 13 -26.58 -1.28 10.05
CA LEU A 13 -25.43 -1.54 9.19
C LEU A 13 -24.66 -0.24 8.86
N LYS A 14 -25.37 0.84 8.50
CA LYS A 14 -24.75 2.14 8.19
C LYS A 14 -24.01 2.73 9.40
N VAL A 15 -24.58 2.62 10.59
CA VAL A 15 -23.95 3.07 11.83
C VAL A 15 -22.69 2.25 12.12
N LEU A 16 -22.77 0.93 11.96
CA LEU A 16 -21.63 0.03 12.15
C LEU A 16 -20.50 0.34 11.16
N VAL A 17 -20.80 0.48 9.87
CA VAL A 17 -19.81 0.82 8.84
C VAL A 17 -19.14 2.15 9.15
N ARG A 18 -19.91 3.19 9.50
CA ARG A 18 -19.35 4.50 9.87
C ARG A 18 -18.44 4.42 11.08
N ARG A 19 -18.77 3.58 12.05
CA ARG A 19 -17.95 3.36 13.24
C ARG A 19 -16.63 2.68 12.89
N ILE A 20 -16.68 1.59 12.11
CA ILE A 20 -15.50 0.85 11.66
C ILE A 20 -14.57 1.77 10.85
N VAL A 21 -15.11 2.50 9.87
CA VAL A 21 -14.31 3.43 9.04
C VAL A 21 -13.63 4.48 9.92
N ARG A 22 -14.34 5.04 10.91
CA ARG A 22 -13.74 6.02 11.83
C ARG A 22 -12.63 5.39 12.69
N GLU A 23 -12.85 4.21 13.23
CA GLU A 23 -11.88 3.51 14.08
C GLU A 23 -10.61 3.13 13.28
N GLU A 24 -10.77 2.66 12.04
CA GLU A 24 -9.64 2.35 11.15
C GLU A 24 -8.91 3.60 10.67
N LEU A 25 -9.61 4.70 10.35
CA LEU A 25 -8.94 5.97 10.05
C LEU A 25 -8.12 6.48 11.24
N ILE A 26 -8.66 6.40 12.46
CA ILE A 26 -7.91 6.78 13.67
C ILE A 26 -6.70 5.86 13.86
N ARG A 27 -6.84 4.57 13.57
CA ARG A 27 -5.75 3.59 13.68
C ARG A 27 -4.66 3.86 12.65
N LEU A 28 -5.02 4.15 11.40
CA LEU A 28 -4.09 4.54 10.33
C LEU A 28 -3.35 5.83 10.70
N LEU A 29 -4.07 6.86 11.14
CA LEU A 29 -3.49 8.15 11.55
C LEU A 29 -2.63 8.09 12.81
N ARG A 30 -2.82 7.07 13.66
CA ARG A 30 -2.02 6.85 14.87
C ARG A 30 -0.93 5.82 14.69
N SER A 31 -0.93 5.07 13.58
CA SER A 31 0.18 4.18 13.28
C SER A 31 1.38 5.07 12.98
N PRO A 32 2.52 4.90 13.66
CA PRO A 32 3.74 5.52 13.20
C PRO A 32 3.96 5.03 11.76
N VAL A 33 4.18 5.99 10.86
CA VAL A 33 4.58 5.73 9.48
C VAL A 33 5.83 4.86 9.56
N ARG A 34 5.72 3.60 9.16
CA ARG A 34 6.78 2.60 9.40
C ARG A 34 7.83 2.61 8.30
N SER A 35 7.50 3.19 7.15
CA SER A 35 8.36 3.26 5.97
C SER A 35 8.17 4.62 5.28
N ILE A 36 9.21 5.12 4.63
CA ILE A 36 9.14 6.34 3.79
C ILE A 36 8.10 6.21 2.66
N LEU A 37 7.81 4.97 2.22
CA LEU A 37 6.74 4.67 1.25
C LEU A 37 5.33 4.95 1.80
N GLU A 38 5.18 4.94 3.12
CA GLU A 38 3.95 5.30 3.82
C GLU A 38 3.90 6.81 4.16
N ASP A 39 5.00 7.56 3.98
CA ASP A 39 5.06 9.00 4.24
C ASP A 39 4.87 9.84 2.96
N TRP A 40 3.61 10.08 2.60
CA TRP A 40 3.26 10.93 1.46
C TRP A 40 3.67 12.40 1.63
N ARG A 41 4.20 12.80 2.80
CA ARG A 41 4.74 14.16 2.99
C ARG A 41 6.05 14.40 2.23
N GLN A 42 6.72 13.33 1.79
CA GLN A 42 7.93 13.38 0.95
C GLN A 42 7.60 13.44 -0.54
N GLU A 43 6.33 13.27 -0.93
CA GLU A 43 5.92 13.32 -2.33
C GLU A 43 6.10 14.76 -2.86
N GLY A 44 6.80 14.88 -3.99
CA GLY A 44 7.04 16.16 -4.65
C GLY A 44 5.74 16.80 -5.15
N PRO A 45 5.81 18.00 -5.76
CA PRO A 45 4.65 18.55 -6.45
C PRO A 45 4.18 17.59 -7.55
N ASP A 46 2.87 17.56 -7.78
CA ASP A 46 2.23 16.80 -8.86
C ASP A 46 2.88 17.19 -10.21
N ASP A 47 3.63 16.27 -10.83
CA ASP A 47 4.29 16.46 -12.13
C ASP A 47 3.92 15.34 -13.09
N SER A 48 2.80 15.55 -13.79
CA SER A 48 2.29 14.63 -14.81
C SER A 48 3.32 14.23 -15.88
N ALA A 49 4.31 15.08 -16.20
CA ALA A 49 5.30 14.75 -17.22
C ALA A 49 6.36 13.77 -16.68
N GLU A 50 6.74 13.95 -15.41
CA GLU A 50 7.60 13.02 -14.69
C GLU A 50 6.89 11.68 -14.44
N ASP A 51 5.61 11.71 -14.06
CA ASP A 51 4.78 10.52 -13.88
C ASP A 51 4.66 9.70 -15.18
N GLU A 52 4.43 10.36 -16.32
CA GLU A 52 4.39 9.71 -17.64
C GLU A 52 5.76 9.09 -18.03
N LEU A 53 6.86 9.66 -17.55
CA LEU A 53 8.20 9.10 -17.76
C LEU A 53 8.41 7.86 -16.90
N LEU A 54 8.12 7.95 -15.59
CA LEU A 54 8.18 6.83 -14.65
C LEU A 54 7.30 5.65 -15.10
N LEU A 55 6.08 5.93 -15.57
CA LEU A 55 5.17 4.90 -16.09
C LEU A 55 5.77 4.18 -17.30
N ARG A 56 6.41 4.90 -18.23
CA ARG A 56 7.06 4.29 -19.40
C ARG A 56 8.25 3.41 -18.99
N GLU A 57 9.04 3.86 -18.03
CA GLU A 57 10.16 3.08 -17.49
C GLU A 57 9.65 1.80 -16.81
N ALA A 58 8.64 1.90 -15.95
CA ALA A 58 8.03 0.75 -15.29
C ALA A 58 7.46 -0.26 -16.29
N LEU A 59 6.75 0.21 -17.33
CA LEU A 59 6.23 -0.65 -18.39
C LEU A 59 7.36 -1.34 -19.19
N THR A 60 8.48 -0.65 -19.41
CA THR A 60 9.65 -1.23 -20.08
C THR A 60 10.26 -2.37 -19.26
N VAL A 61 10.37 -2.16 -17.93
CA VAL A 61 10.83 -3.20 -16.99
C VAL A 61 9.89 -4.41 -17.01
N LEU A 62 8.58 -4.18 -16.93
CA LEU A 62 7.57 -5.25 -16.98
C LEU A 62 7.61 -6.03 -18.29
N GLN A 63 7.81 -5.35 -19.43
CA GLN A 63 8.00 -6.00 -20.72
C GLN A 63 9.26 -6.87 -20.74
N GLY A 64 10.37 -6.37 -20.21
CA GLY A 64 11.62 -7.14 -20.11
C GLY A 64 11.48 -8.42 -19.29
N TYR A 65 10.62 -8.39 -18.27
CA TYR A 65 10.27 -9.57 -17.48
C TYR A 65 9.27 -10.51 -18.17
N GLY A 66 8.46 -10.02 -19.11
CA GLY A 66 7.60 -10.86 -19.95
C GLY A 66 8.41 -11.85 -20.79
N ASP A 67 9.59 -11.43 -21.25
CA ASP A 67 10.52 -12.26 -22.00
C ASP A 67 11.43 -13.13 -21.10
N ARG A 68 11.42 -12.89 -19.78
CA ARG A 68 12.27 -13.55 -18.77
C ARG A 68 11.52 -13.79 -17.45
N PRO A 69 10.49 -14.65 -17.45
CA PRO A 69 9.68 -14.90 -16.25
C PRO A 69 10.50 -15.47 -15.08
N GLU A 70 11.61 -16.15 -15.35
CA GLU A 70 12.55 -16.64 -14.34
C GLU A 70 13.30 -15.55 -13.59
N ALA A 71 13.30 -14.32 -14.11
CA ALA A 71 13.89 -13.16 -13.44
C ALA A 71 12.92 -12.48 -12.47
N TRP A 72 11.65 -12.93 -12.40
CA TRP A 72 10.72 -12.45 -11.38
C TRP A 72 11.24 -12.84 -9.99
N MET A 73 11.38 -11.83 -9.15
CA MET A 73 11.55 -12.02 -7.71
C MET A 73 10.16 -12.13 -7.09
N ASP A 74 10.00 -13.03 -6.13
CA ASP A 74 8.76 -13.05 -5.36
C ASP A 74 8.68 -11.82 -4.44
N TRP A 75 7.47 -11.56 -3.96
CA TRP A 75 7.21 -10.37 -3.17
C TRP A 75 7.95 -10.38 -1.82
N GLU A 76 8.16 -11.56 -1.23
CA GLU A 76 8.82 -11.72 0.07
C GLU A 76 10.33 -11.42 -0.04
N ASP A 77 10.97 -11.91 -1.10
CA ASP A 77 12.36 -11.64 -1.42
C ASP A 77 12.60 -10.15 -1.74
N PHE A 78 11.63 -9.50 -2.41
CA PHE A 78 11.67 -8.05 -2.67
C PHE A 78 11.60 -7.23 -1.39
N GLU A 79 10.65 -7.53 -0.49
CA GLU A 79 10.54 -6.86 0.81
C GLU A 79 11.82 -7.05 1.62
N ALA A 80 12.39 -8.26 1.62
CA ALA A 80 13.64 -8.53 2.31
C ALA A 80 14.84 -7.75 1.74
N GLU A 81 14.87 -7.46 0.42
CA GLU A 81 15.90 -6.61 -0.20
C GLU A 81 15.72 -5.14 0.17
N LEU A 82 14.47 -4.66 0.22
CA LEU A 82 14.13 -3.32 0.68
C LEU A 82 14.58 -3.09 2.13
N ASP A 83 14.25 -4.02 3.04
CA ASP A 83 14.68 -3.96 4.44
C ASP A 83 16.22 -3.90 4.55
N ARG A 84 16.94 -4.66 3.72
CA ARG A 84 18.40 -4.64 3.66
C ARG A 84 18.92 -3.27 3.20
N ALA A 85 18.31 -2.68 2.18
CA ALA A 85 18.69 -1.36 1.65
C ALA A 85 18.42 -0.23 2.66
N GLU A 86 17.30 -0.31 3.38
CA GLU A 86 16.93 0.65 4.43
C GLU A 86 17.92 0.60 5.61
N VAL A 87 18.24 -0.60 6.10
CA VAL A 87 19.22 -0.78 7.19
C VAL A 87 20.63 -0.33 6.76
N ALA A 88 20.97 -0.46 5.48
CA ALA A 88 22.25 -0.01 4.94
C ALA A 88 22.35 1.52 4.77
N GLY A 89 21.27 2.27 5.01
CA GLY A 89 21.20 3.71 4.71
C GLY A 89 21.31 4.02 3.22
N GLY A 90 20.94 3.05 2.37
CA GLY A 90 20.96 3.18 0.92
C GLY A 90 19.68 3.80 0.35
N LEU A 91 18.65 3.97 1.18
CA LEU A 91 17.45 4.71 0.85
C LEU A 91 17.62 6.19 1.24
N PRO A 92 17.06 7.13 0.46
CA PRO A 92 17.04 8.53 0.83
C PRO A 92 16.32 8.74 2.18
N ASP A 93 16.85 9.66 2.99
CA ASP A 93 16.32 10.03 4.32
C ASP A 93 14.89 10.62 4.25
#